data_AF-A0A662F5Z2-F1
#
_entry.id   AF-A0A662F5Z2-F1
#
_cell.length_a   1.000
_cell.length_b   1.000
_cell.length_c   1.000
_cell.angle_alpha   90.00
_cell.angle_beta   90.00
_cell.angle_gamma   90.00
#
_symmetry.space_group_name_H-M   'P 1'
#
loop_
_entity.id
_entity.type
_entity.pdbx_description
1 polymer ?
#
loop_
_entity_poly.entity_id
_entity_poly.type
_entity_poly.pdbx_seq_one_letter_code
_entity_poly.pdbx_strand_id
1 'polypeptide(L)'
;MKPEKNYSEFELKPQKYYPERGYTTWTLNQNRPGPIGIWGDILNAMEKKVEGKENKSVYVLGISRGDCEYLGYSVKTLEEKIRNFRGIKEIHPINNLITIAIIGDKRKAKRVAERLYACTGLEVGVVKYDKDEWAFGTYALLRMAIREAIKKGENIHFYNPDTDSLEGELKRLRKLLKKKKKQT
;
A
#
# COMPACT_ATOMS: atom_id res chain seq x y z
N MET A 1 6.93 -1.63 -39.17
CA MET A 1 7.35 -0.52 -38.28
C MET A 1 6.44 -0.51 -37.06
N LYS A 2 6.98 -0.58 -35.85
CA LYS A 2 6.20 -0.36 -34.61
C LYS A 2 6.23 1.14 -34.31
N PRO A 3 5.12 1.77 -33.88
CA PRO A 3 5.13 3.19 -33.58
C PRO A 3 5.94 3.44 -32.30
N GLU A 4 6.93 4.32 -32.41
CA GLU A 4 7.61 4.92 -31.28
C GLU A 4 6.60 5.78 -30.53
N LYS A 5 6.20 5.35 -29.33
CA LYS A 5 5.38 6.19 -28.45
C LYS A 5 6.26 7.33 -27.95
N ASN A 6 5.91 8.56 -28.34
CA ASN A 6 6.50 9.77 -27.78
C ASN A 6 6.06 9.88 -26.30
N TYR A 7 7.01 9.74 -25.37
CA TYR A 7 6.76 9.77 -23.92
C TYR A 7 6.81 11.20 -23.34
N SER A 8 6.78 12.23 -24.19
CA SER A 8 6.96 13.63 -23.79
C SER A 8 5.71 14.31 -23.22
N GLU A 9 4.54 13.66 -23.22
CA GLU A 9 3.26 14.27 -22.83
C GLU A 9 2.75 13.86 -21.43
N PHE A 10 3.55 13.14 -20.64
CA PHE A 10 3.18 12.91 -19.24
C PHE A 10 3.42 14.19 -18.44
N GLU A 11 2.41 15.06 -18.37
CA GLU A 11 2.33 16.11 -17.35
C GLU A 11 2.54 15.45 -15.98
N LEU A 12 3.73 15.65 -15.43
CA LEU A 12 4.09 15.19 -14.10
C LEU A 12 3.25 16.00 -13.09
N LYS A 13 2.06 15.50 -12.74
CA LYS A 13 1.30 16.02 -11.60
C LYS A 13 2.22 16.05 -10.37
N PRO A 14 2.23 17.13 -9.56
CA PRO A 14 3.08 17.23 -8.39
C PRO A 14 2.81 16.05 -7.44
N GLN A 15 3.78 15.15 -7.30
CA GLN A 15 3.72 14.02 -6.38
C GLN A 15 3.83 14.55 -4.94
N LYS A 16 2.69 14.60 -4.24
CA LYS A 16 2.53 15.21 -2.92
C LYS A 16 3.36 14.57 -1.78
N TYR A 17 3.98 13.39 -1.99
CA TYR A 17 4.48 12.56 -0.88
C TYR A 17 5.87 11.88 -1.02
N TYR A 18 6.73 12.26 -1.98
CA TYR A 18 8.06 11.62 -2.09
C TYR A 18 9.22 12.45 -1.52
N PRO A 19 10.22 11.80 -0.88
CA PRO A 19 11.53 12.41 -0.63
C PRO A 19 12.32 12.56 -1.95
N GLU A 20 13.20 13.55 -1.99
CA GLU A 20 13.98 14.04 -3.15
C GLU A 20 14.62 12.97 -4.07
N ARG A 21 14.99 13.40 -5.29
CA ARG A 21 15.54 12.70 -6.48
C ARG A 21 16.57 11.56 -6.28
N GLY A 22 17.04 11.27 -5.07
CA GLY A 22 17.95 10.15 -4.77
C GLY A 22 17.28 8.76 -4.67
N TYR A 23 15.94 8.66 -4.71
CA TYR A 23 15.19 7.39 -4.70
C TYR A 23 14.87 6.85 -6.12
N THR A 24 15.64 7.30 -7.11
CA THR A 24 15.28 7.30 -8.54
C THR A 24 15.24 5.95 -9.23
N THR A 25 15.89 4.91 -8.70
CA THR A 25 15.77 3.56 -9.30
C THR A 25 14.41 2.89 -9.02
N TRP A 26 13.68 3.36 -8.01
CA TRP A 26 12.34 2.85 -7.65
C TRP A 26 11.22 3.59 -8.40
N THR A 27 11.40 4.88 -8.67
CA THR A 27 10.51 5.68 -9.52
C THR A 27 10.62 5.31 -11.01
N LEU A 28 11.78 4.80 -11.45
CA LEU A 28 12.02 4.43 -12.85
C LEU A 28 11.40 3.10 -13.30
N ASN A 29 10.94 2.24 -12.38
CA ASN A 29 10.20 1.01 -12.71
C ASN A 29 8.67 1.18 -12.77
N GLN A 30 8.19 2.44 -12.72
CA GLN A 30 6.76 2.77 -12.62
C GLN A 30 6.03 2.82 -13.97
N ASN A 31 6.76 2.86 -15.09
CA ASN A 31 6.24 2.76 -16.48
C ASN A 31 6.57 1.40 -17.14
N ARG A 32 6.95 0.39 -16.34
CA ARG A 32 7.31 -0.97 -16.79
C ARG A 32 6.42 -1.99 -16.08
N PRO A 33 6.27 -3.23 -16.60
CA PRO A 33 5.46 -4.29 -15.98
C PRO A 33 6.13 -4.84 -14.72
N GLY A 34 6.25 -4.02 -13.67
CA GLY A 34 6.70 -4.39 -12.35
C GLY A 34 5.51 -4.62 -11.40
N PRO A 35 5.72 -5.27 -10.24
CA PRO A 35 4.63 -5.61 -9.31
C PRO A 35 3.77 -4.42 -8.87
N ILE A 36 4.36 -3.22 -8.71
CA ILE A 36 3.63 -2.00 -8.35
C ILE A 36 2.81 -1.45 -9.52
N GLY A 37 3.31 -1.58 -10.76
CA GLY A 37 2.58 -1.17 -11.96
C GLY A 37 1.36 -2.07 -12.19
N ILE A 38 1.57 -3.39 -12.13
CA ILE A 38 0.49 -4.40 -12.20
C ILE A 38 -0.57 -4.13 -11.11
N TRP A 39 -0.12 -3.81 -9.90
CA TRP A 39 -1.03 -3.44 -8.81
C TRP A 39 -1.83 -2.17 -9.12
N GLY A 40 -1.21 -1.15 -9.69
CA GLY A 40 -1.91 0.05 -10.14
C GLY A 40 -2.96 -0.24 -11.20
N ASP A 41 -2.65 -1.09 -12.18
CA ASP A 41 -3.62 -1.50 -13.21
C ASP A 41 -4.82 -2.23 -12.60
N ILE A 42 -4.59 -3.11 -11.63
CA ILE A 42 -5.64 -3.80 -10.88
C ILE A 42 -6.53 -2.81 -10.14
N LEU A 43 -5.94 -1.89 -9.37
CA LEU A 43 -6.69 -0.89 -8.60
C LEU A 43 -7.50 0.03 -9.50
N ASN A 44 -6.93 0.48 -10.62
CA ASN A 44 -7.63 1.26 -11.63
C ASN A 44 -8.80 0.51 -12.26
N ALA A 45 -8.60 -0.78 -12.58
CA ALA A 45 -9.68 -1.63 -13.10
C ALA A 45 -10.79 -1.85 -12.07
N MET A 46 -10.46 -1.88 -10.77
CA MET A 46 -11.43 -1.97 -9.69
C MET A 46 -12.19 -0.66 -9.46
N GLU A 47 -11.52 0.49 -9.55
CA GLU A 47 -12.17 1.81 -9.46
C GLU A 47 -13.19 2.02 -10.58
N LYS A 48 -12.86 1.63 -11.82
CA LYS A 48 -13.83 1.65 -12.93
C LYS A 48 -15.12 0.86 -12.64
N LYS A 49 -15.05 -0.19 -11.79
CA LYS A 49 -16.24 -0.98 -11.40
C LYS A 49 -17.12 -0.28 -10.35
N VAL A 50 -16.60 0.73 -9.67
CA VAL A 50 -17.31 1.49 -8.63
C VAL A 50 -17.55 2.94 -8.99
N GLU A 51 -17.03 3.41 -10.12
CA GLU A 51 -17.35 4.71 -10.70
C GLU A 51 -18.87 4.89 -10.82
N GLY A 52 -19.37 6.05 -10.35
CA GLY A 52 -20.80 6.35 -10.27
C GLY A 52 -21.58 5.64 -9.15
N LYS A 53 -20.93 4.88 -8.26
CA LYS A 53 -21.59 4.24 -7.10
C LYS A 53 -21.25 4.99 -5.83
N GLU A 54 -22.15 5.86 -5.38
CA GLU A 54 -21.96 6.80 -4.26
C GLU A 54 -21.46 6.16 -2.95
N ASN A 55 -21.79 4.89 -2.70
CA ASN A 55 -21.47 4.18 -1.46
C ASN A 55 -20.35 3.14 -1.59
N LYS A 56 -19.59 3.14 -2.68
CA LYS A 56 -18.52 2.17 -2.90
C LYS A 56 -17.22 2.86 -3.27
N SER A 57 -16.12 2.37 -2.73
CA SER A 57 -14.76 2.74 -3.11
C SER A 57 -13.87 1.51 -3.09
N VAL A 58 -12.69 1.62 -3.69
CA VAL A 58 -11.63 0.65 -3.48
C VAL A 58 -10.89 0.97 -2.19
N TYR A 59 -10.76 -0.03 -1.32
CA TYR A 59 -9.89 0.04 -0.15
C TYR A 59 -8.77 -0.98 -0.34
N VAL A 60 -7.57 -0.59 0.11
CA VAL A 60 -6.38 -1.41 0.14
C VAL A 60 -6.02 -1.71 1.58
N LEU A 61 -5.87 -3.00 1.87
CA LEU A 61 -5.43 -3.51 3.16
C LEU A 61 -4.02 -4.08 3.02
N GLY A 62 -3.25 -3.99 4.11
CA GLY A 62 -1.85 -4.37 4.11
C GLY A 62 -1.47 -5.10 5.38
N ILE A 63 -0.70 -6.17 5.20
CA ILE A 63 -0.07 -6.93 6.27
C ILE A 63 1.43 -6.99 5.99
N SER A 64 2.25 -6.80 7.01
CA SER A 64 3.70 -6.82 6.91
C SER A 64 4.25 -8.25 6.83
N ARG A 65 5.00 -8.56 5.77
CA ARG A 65 5.64 -9.88 5.57
C ARG A 65 6.75 -10.16 6.58
N GLY A 66 7.49 -9.13 6.99
CA GLY A 66 8.54 -9.29 7.99
C GLY A 66 7.98 -9.76 9.34
N ASP A 67 6.79 -9.29 9.69
CA ASP A 67 6.11 -9.70 10.92
C ASP A 67 5.51 -11.11 10.79
N CYS A 68 5.16 -11.55 9.56
CA CYS A 68 4.75 -12.92 9.28
C CYS A 68 5.86 -13.94 9.56
N GLU A 69 7.07 -13.64 9.07
CA GLU A 69 8.25 -14.49 9.26
C GLU A 69 8.65 -14.55 10.74
N TYR A 70 8.53 -13.43 11.45
CA TYR A 70 8.76 -13.36 12.90
C TYR A 70 7.79 -14.23 13.71
N LEU A 71 6.52 -14.30 13.29
CA LEU A 71 5.51 -15.18 13.90
C LEU A 71 5.59 -16.65 13.42
N GLY A 72 6.61 -17.02 12.62
CA GLY A 72 6.81 -18.38 12.15
C GLY A 72 5.87 -18.83 11.03
N TYR A 73 5.18 -17.89 10.38
CA TYR A 73 4.33 -18.20 9.23
C TYR A 73 5.13 -18.16 7.93
N SER A 74 4.93 -19.16 7.06
CA SER A 74 5.30 -19.02 5.66
C SER A 74 4.36 -18.01 4.99
N VAL A 75 4.91 -17.07 4.23
CA VAL A 75 4.14 -16.07 3.47
C VAL A 75 3.09 -16.74 2.57
N LYS A 76 3.43 -17.90 1.99
CA LYS A 76 2.54 -18.69 1.14
C LYS A 76 1.31 -19.21 1.90
N THR A 77 1.51 -19.77 3.09
CA THR A 77 0.40 -20.24 3.95
C THR A 77 -0.51 -19.09 4.34
N LEU A 78 0.07 -17.92 4.60
CA LEU A 78 -0.71 -16.74 4.93
C LEU A 78 -1.55 -16.26 3.75
N GLU A 79 -0.97 -16.19 2.55
CA GLU A 79 -1.71 -15.85 1.34
C GLU A 79 -2.87 -16.82 1.07
N GLU A 80 -2.67 -18.12 1.24
CA GLU A 80 -3.72 -19.13 1.09
C GLU A 80 -4.86 -18.92 2.10
N LYS A 81 -4.53 -18.65 3.37
CA LYS A 81 -5.54 -18.28 4.39
C LYS A 81 -6.32 -17.04 3.98
N ILE A 82 -5.63 -16.00 3.48
CA ILE A 82 -6.24 -14.74 3.05
C ILE A 82 -7.15 -14.98 1.84
N ARG A 83 -6.75 -15.79 0.84
CA ARG A 83 -7.58 -16.09 -0.35
C ARG A 83 -8.94 -16.67 -0.01
N ASN A 84 -9.07 -17.37 1.11
CA ASN A 84 -10.33 -17.99 1.54
C ASN A 84 -11.34 -17.00 2.15
N PHE A 85 -10.97 -15.72 2.34
CA PHE A 85 -11.90 -14.72 2.88
C PHE A 85 -12.88 -14.20 1.82
N ARG A 86 -14.17 -14.45 2.06
CA ARG A 86 -15.26 -13.85 1.27
C ARG A 86 -15.15 -12.33 1.24
N GLY A 87 -15.02 -11.76 0.06
CA GLY A 87 -14.98 -10.31 -0.18
C GLY A 87 -13.60 -9.78 -0.57
N ILE A 88 -12.55 -10.59 -0.43
CA ILE A 88 -11.24 -10.31 -1.01
C ILE A 88 -11.32 -10.51 -2.51
N LYS A 89 -10.86 -9.52 -3.27
CA LYS A 89 -10.91 -9.54 -4.73
C LYS A 89 -9.56 -9.90 -5.32
N GLU A 90 -8.51 -9.28 -4.80
CA GLU A 90 -7.15 -9.45 -5.30
C GLU A 90 -6.18 -9.44 -4.12
N ILE A 91 -5.19 -10.31 -4.17
CA ILE A 91 -4.07 -10.37 -3.21
C ILE A 91 -2.80 -10.31 -4.02
N HIS A 92 -1.95 -9.35 -3.70
CA HIS A 92 -0.68 -9.17 -4.36
C HIS A 92 0.43 -8.98 -3.32
N PRO A 93 1.37 -9.91 -3.19
CA PRO A 93 2.59 -9.64 -2.43
C PRO A 93 3.45 -8.64 -3.21
N ILE A 94 3.88 -7.58 -2.55
CA ILE A 94 4.76 -6.55 -3.11
C ILE A 94 5.83 -6.26 -2.07
N ASN A 95 7.07 -6.67 -2.36
CA ASN A 95 8.21 -6.56 -1.44
C ASN A 95 7.89 -7.12 -0.06
N ASN A 96 7.77 -6.25 0.96
CA ASN A 96 7.57 -6.61 2.36
C ASN A 96 6.10 -6.50 2.82
N LEU A 97 5.15 -6.29 1.90
CA LEU A 97 3.73 -6.24 2.23
C LEU A 97 2.95 -7.29 1.44
N ILE A 98 1.95 -7.89 2.09
CA ILE A 98 0.84 -8.55 1.41
C ILE A 98 -0.23 -7.47 1.24
N THR A 99 -0.47 -7.06 0.01
CA THR A 99 -1.50 -6.06 -0.32
C THR A 99 -2.77 -6.74 -0.78
N ILE A 100 -3.91 -6.25 -0.32
CA ILE A 100 -5.22 -6.84 -0.52
C ILE A 100 -6.17 -5.74 -0.96
N ALA A 101 -6.86 -5.91 -2.08
CA ALA A 101 -7.84 -4.95 -2.56
C ALA A 101 -9.27 -5.45 -2.36
N ILE A 102 -10.14 -4.54 -1.92
CA ILE A 102 -11.56 -4.80 -1.70
C ILE A 102 -12.40 -3.65 -2.26
N ILE A 103 -13.62 -3.98 -2.68
CA ILE A 103 -14.65 -3.01 -3.06
C ILE A 103 -15.72 -2.96 -1.97
N GLY A 104 -16.03 -1.77 -1.47
CA GLY A 104 -17.13 -1.55 -0.54
C GLY A 104 -17.10 -0.18 0.13
N ASP A 105 -17.80 -0.10 1.25
CA ASP A 105 -17.76 1.05 2.15
C ASP A 105 -16.67 0.87 3.24
N LYS A 106 -16.45 1.92 4.02
CA LYS A 106 -15.49 1.90 5.14
C LYS A 106 -15.81 0.81 6.17
N ARG A 107 -17.11 0.52 6.41
CA ARG A 107 -17.56 -0.51 7.34
C ARG A 107 -17.18 -1.91 6.87
N LYS A 108 -17.34 -2.21 5.58
CA LYS A 108 -16.89 -3.46 4.99
C LYS A 108 -15.37 -3.59 5.06
N ALA A 109 -14.63 -2.51 4.78
CA ALA A 109 -13.18 -2.52 4.91
C ALA A 109 -12.72 -2.85 6.33
N LYS A 110 -13.34 -2.22 7.33
CA LYS A 110 -13.07 -2.51 8.74
C LYS A 110 -13.34 -3.99 9.08
N ARG A 111 -14.50 -4.52 8.69
CA ARG A 111 -14.84 -5.94 8.93
C ARG A 111 -13.88 -6.92 8.29
N VAL A 112 -13.38 -6.63 7.08
CA VAL A 112 -12.38 -7.48 6.44
C VAL A 112 -11.05 -7.40 7.20
N ALA A 113 -10.62 -6.20 7.61
CA ALA A 113 -9.41 -6.01 8.41
C ALA A 113 -9.48 -6.75 9.77
N GLU A 114 -10.62 -6.68 10.47
CA GLU A 114 -10.85 -7.41 11.74
C GLU A 114 -10.73 -8.92 11.55
N ARG A 115 -11.31 -9.44 10.47
CA ARG A 115 -11.23 -10.86 10.13
C ARG A 115 -9.82 -11.30 9.75
N LEU A 116 -9.06 -10.44 9.07
CA LEU A 116 -7.65 -10.68 8.77
C LEU A 116 -6.85 -10.75 10.06
N TYR A 117 -6.91 -9.71 10.90
CA TYR A 117 -6.23 -9.71 12.19
C TYR A 117 -6.57 -10.95 13.03
N ALA A 118 -7.85 -11.31 13.16
CA ALA A 118 -8.27 -12.48 13.93
C ALA A 118 -7.71 -13.82 13.41
N CYS A 119 -7.35 -13.88 12.12
CA CYS A 119 -6.80 -15.09 11.49
C CYS A 119 -5.29 -15.13 11.48
N THR A 120 -4.64 -13.97 11.42
CA THR A 120 -3.20 -13.82 11.23
C THR A 120 -2.47 -13.44 12.51
N GLY A 121 -3.15 -12.80 13.46
CA GLY A 121 -2.56 -12.15 14.62
C GLY A 121 -1.74 -10.90 14.28
N LEU A 122 -1.78 -10.44 13.02
CA LEU A 122 -0.93 -9.38 12.49
C LEU A 122 -1.71 -8.08 12.30
N GLU A 123 -1.09 -6.97 12.65
CA GLU A 123 -1.65 -5.64 12.49
C GLU A 123 -1.96 -5.34 11.03
N VAL A 124 -3.13 -4.72 10.80
CA VAL A 124 -3.64 -4.44 9.46
C VAL A 124 -3.71 -2.94 9.22
N GLY A 125 -2.95 -2.47 8.23
CA GLY A 125 -3.10 -1.12 7.70
C GLY A 125 -4.24 -1.07 6.68
N VAL A 126 -5.03 0.00 6.69
CA VAL A 126 -6.13 0.22 5.74
C VAL A 126 -6.02 1.61 5.12
N VAL A 127 -6.09 1.68 3.81
CA VAL A 127 -6.02 2.92 3.03
C VAL A 127 -7.17 2.92 2.01
N LYS A 128 -7.83 4.06 1.81
CA LYS A 128 -8.75 4.25 0.69
C LYS A 128 -7.91 4.54 -0.55
N TYR A 129 -8.12 3.79 -1.64
CA TYR A 129 -7.45 4.09 -2.89
C TYR A 129 -8.01 5.38 -3.49
N ASP A 130 -7.12 6.25 -3.96
CA ASP A 130 -7.45 7.45 -4.71
C ASP A 130 -6.89 7.28 -6.12
N LYS A 131 -7.78 7.28 -7.12
CA LYS A 131 -7.42 7.09 -8.53
C LYS A 131 -6.58 8.24 -9.09
N ASP A 132 -6.65 9.41 -8.45
CA ASP A 132 -5.85 10.58 -8.81
C ASP A 132 -4.47 10.54 -8.15
N GLU A 133 -4.27 9.66 -7.16
CA GLU A 133 -2.99 9.35 -6.57
C GLU A 133 -2.35 8.11 -7.20
N TRP A 134 -1.03 8.02 -7.08
CA TRP A 134 -0.29 6.90 -7.65
C TRP A 134 -0.46 5.65 -6.77
N ALA A 135 -0.51 4.46 -7.38
CA ALA A 135 -0.58 3.20 -6.63
C ALA A 135 0.56 3.02 -5.61
N PHE A 136 1.73 3.59 -5.89
CA PHE A 136 2.81 3.67 -4.90
C PHE A 136 2.44 4.53 -3.69
N GLY A 137 1.75 5.65 -3.90
CA GLY A 137 1.24 6.49 -2.81
C GLY A 137 0.44 5.63 -1.85
N THR A 138 -0.55 4.89 -2.38
CA THR A 138 -1.33 3.94 -1.60
C THR A 138 -0.48 2.89 -0.87
N TYR A 139 0.54 2.32 -1.52
CA TYR A 139 1.47 1.38 -0.89
C TYR A 139 2.26 2.03 0.28
N ALA A 140 2.73 3.26 0.10
CA ALA A 140 3.48 3.99 1.14
C ALA A 140 2.58 4.32 2.34
N LEU A 141 1.35 4.80 2.09
CA LEU A 141 0.34 5.06 3.11
C LEU A 141 0.01 3.78 3.90
N LEU A 142 -0.03 2.64 3.22
CA LEU A 142 -0.32 1.35 3.84
C LEU A 142 0.75 0.95 4.86
N ARG A 143 2.03 1.15 4.50
CA ARG A 143 3.15 0.90 5.41
C ARG A 143 3.08 1.79 6.65
N MET A 144 2.66 3.04 6.48
CA MET A 144 2.48 3.96 7.61
C MET A 144 1.34 3.53 8.51
N ALA A 145 0.21 3.12 7.91
CA ALA A 145 -0.94 2.64 8.67
C ALA A 145 -0.58 1.46 9.56
N ILE A 146 0.09 0.43 9.02
CA ILE A 146 0.55 -0.74 9.80
C ILE A 146 1.44 -0.29 10.97
N ARG A 147 2.35 0.64 10.69
CA ARG A 147 3.30 1.11 11.71
C ARG A 147 2.64 1.92 12.83
N GLU A 148 1.68 2.77 12.49
CA GLU A 148 0.91 3.49 13.51
C GLU A 148 0.02 2.53 14.30
N ALA A 149 -0.51 1.47 13.68
CA ALA A 149 -1.22 0.40 14.39
C ALA A 149 -0.33 -0.21 15.50
N ILE A 150 0.88 -0.66 15.13
CA ILE A 150 1.85 -1.22 16.08
C ILE A 150 2.21 -0.22 17.19
N LYS A 151 2.50 1.03 16.81
CA LYS A 151 2.93 2.08 17.75
C LYS A 151 1.84 2.47 18.75
N LYS A 152 0.57 2.48 18.30
CA LYS A 152 -0.60 2.80 19.15
C LYS A 152 -1.10 1.57 19.91
N GLY A 153 -0.55 0.38 19.65
CA GLY A 153 -1.06 -0.88 20.19
C GLY A 153 -2.45 -1.24 19.65
N GLU A 154 -2.77 -0.77 18.44
CA GLU A 154 -4.02 -1.03 17.75
C GLU A 154 -3.86 -2.21 16.78
N ASN A 155 -4.89 -3.06 16.69
CA ASN A 155 -4.90 -4.19 15.77
C ASN A 155 -5.07 -3.77 14.30
N ILE A 156 -5.72 -2.63 14.09
CA ILE A 156 -6.10 -2.11 12.76
C ILE A 156 -5.96 -0.61 12.78
N HIS A 157 -5.36 -0.05 11.73
CA HIS A 157 -5.29 1.40 11.58
C HIS A 157 -5.73 1.85 10.19
N PHE A 158 -6.66 2.80 10.15
CA PHE A 158 -7.02 3.50 8.91
C PHE A 158 -6.09 4.70 8.76
N TYR A 159 -5.35 4.76 7.66
CA TYR A 159 -4.53 5.92 7.38
C TYR A 159 -5.37 7.19 7.29
N ASN A 160 -4.97 8.19 8.06
CA ASN A 160 -5.50 9.54 8.04
C ASN A 160 -4.36 10.53 7.76
N PRO A 161 -4.34 11.20 6.59
CA PRO A 161 -3.27 12.13 6.23
C PRO A 161 -3.12 13.33 7.18
N ASP A 162 -4.19 13.71 7.89
CA ASP A 162 -4.18 14.87 8.78
C ASP A 162 -3.50 14.56 10.12
N THR A 163 -3.50 13.29 10.55
CA THR A 163 -2.99 12.87 11.88
C THR A 163 -1.82 11.91 11.80
N ASP A 164 -1.74 11.09 10.76
CA ASP A 164 -0.69 10.08 10.57
C ASP A 164 0.42 10.68 9.72
N SER A 165 1.10 11.67 10.31
CA SER A 165 2.08 12.52 9.64
C SER A 165 3.26 11.74 9.02
N LEU A 166 3.39 11.90 7.70
CA LEU A 166 4.56 11.51 6.89
C LEU A 166 5.83 12.26 7.33
N GLU A 167 5.69 13.47 7.88
CA GLU A 167 6.80 14.32 8.31
C GLU A 167 7.56 13.75 9.50
N GLY A 168 6.86 13.17 10.47
CA GLY A 168 7.50 12.52 11.62
C GLY A 168 8.44 11.40 11.17
N GLU A 169 8.00 10.64 10.16
CA GLU A 169 8.75 9.50 9.65
C GLU A 169 9.84 9.87 8.65
N LEU A 170 9.59 10.84 7.77
CA LEU A 170 10.63 11.45 6.92
C LEU A 170 11.74 12.08 7.79
N LYS A 171 11.38 12.71 8.91
CA LYS A 171 12.34 13.26 9.87
C LYS A 171 13.15 12.16 10.57
N ARG A 172 12.53 11.02 10.90
CA ARG A 172 13.21 9.84 11.47
C ARG A 172 14.14 9.16 10.44
N LEU A 173 13.69 8.91 9.21
CA LEU A 173 14.51 8.39 8.12
C LEU A 173 15.70 9.31 7.82
N ARG A 174 15.48 10.63 7.74
CA ARG A 174 16.56 11.62 7.55
C ARG A 174 17.60 11.55 8.65
N LYS A 175 17.20 11.37 9.92
CA LYS A 175 18.13 11.16 11.05
C LYS A 175 18.92 9.85 10.92
N LEU A 176 18.28 8.75 10.53
CA LEU A 176 18.94 7.45 10.34
C LEU A 176 19.95 7.47 9.19
N LEU A 177 19.61 8.10 8.06
CA LEU A 177 20.51 8.28 6.92
C LEU A 177 21.72 9.15 7.28
N LYS A 178 21.54 10.19 8.08
CA LYS A 178 22.64 11.01 8.60
C LYS A 178 23.57 10.23 9.55
N LYS A 179 23.05 9.27 10.32
CA LYS A 179 23.87 8.41 11.19
C LYS A 179 24.70 7.41 10.39
N LYS A 180 24.12 6.78 9.36
CA LYS A 180 24.86 5.85 8.48
C LYS A 180 25.99 6.53 7.69
N LYS A 181 25.79 7.77 7.23
CA LYS A 181 26.85 8.57 6.57
C LYS A 181 28.03 8.95 7.45
N LYS A 182 27.93 8.82 8.78
CA LYS A 182 29.03 9.11 9.71
C LYS A 182 29.82 7.86 10.12
N GLN A 183 29.42 6.68 9.65
CA GLN A 183 30.05 5.39 9.96
C GLN A 183 30.73 4.75 8.74
N THR A 184 30.70 5.43 7.59
CA THR A 184 31.51 5.20 6.39
C THR A 184 32.41 6.40 6.21
#